data_AF-A0A6P6MVG4-F1
#
_entry.id   AF-A0A6P6MVG4-F1
#
_cell.length_a   1.000
_cell.length_b   1.000
_cell.length_c   1.000
_cell.angle_alpha   90.00
_cell.angle_beta   90.00
_cell.angle_gamma   90.00
#
_symmetry.space_group_name_H-M   'P 1'
#
loop_
_entity.id
_entity.type
_entity.pdbx_description
1 polymer ?
#
loop_
_entity_poly.entity_id
_entity_poly.type
_entity_poly.pdbx_seq_one_letter_code
_entity_poly.pdbx_strand_id
1 'polypeptide(L)'
;LQKPVVKAEPLDKCAVADSEQIQCGLPGISGAACDAINCCFKGQQCFYGRAVTVQCIRDGQFVVVVSRDVTLPRLSLDSVHLLGGNDPPCAPVGSTSSFAIYQFPVTACGTSVMEDSRSVVYENRMTSSYEVGIGPYGSITRDSHFEFLFQCRYSGTSVEALVVEVNSVPPPPPVAAPGPLRVELRLANGQCVTKGCADGDEAYTSYYSDADYPITKVLREPVYVEVHIMERTDPNIVLMLGRCWTTSTPSPLSLPQWDLRIDGCPYQDDSYLTTLVPVTGSSGLQFPTHYKRFVVKMFTFVDPASLAALKETIFIHCSTEVCHPSSGSCEQSCTRKRRDPPYQGRLWGADCGF
;
A
#
# COMPACT_ATOMS: atom_id res chain seq x y z
N LEU A 1 34.04 -3.02 7.68
CA LEU A 1 33.06 -2.42 8.62
C LEU A 1 31.66 -2.79 8.14
N GLN A 2 30.97 -3.69 8.83
CA GLN A 2 29.57 -3.98 8.52
C GLN A 2 28.71 -2.83 9.07
N LYS A 3 27.96 -2.14 8.21
CA LYS A 3 26.84 -1.31 8.69
C LYS A 3 25.77 -2.25 9.25
N PRO A 4 25.14 -1.95 10.39
CA PRO A 4 24.00 -2.73 10.85
C PRO A 4 22.87 -2.61 9.84
N VAL A 5 22.23 -3.74 9.51
CA VAL A 5 20.91 -3.71 8.88
C VAL A 5 19.98 -3.00 9.85
N VAL A 6 19.36 -1.91 9.40
CA VAL A 6 18.27 -1.27 10.16
C VAL A 6 17.11 -2.26 10.12
N LYS A 7 17.02 -3.11 11.15
CA LYS A 7 15.77 -3.80 11.45
C LYS A 7 14.70 -2.73 11.55
N ALA A 8 13.57 -2.93 10.87
CA ALA A 8 12.38 -2.13 11.17
C ALA A 8 12.15 -2.19 12.69
N GLU A 9 12.02 -1.04 13.33
CA GLU A 9 11.76 -1.01 14.77
C GLU A 9 10.52 -1.85 15.05
N PRO A 10 10.54 -2.75 16.06
CA PRO A 10 9.39 -3.58 16.36
C PRO A 10 8.23 -2.65 16.69
N LEU A 11 7.21 -2.66 15.83
CA LEU A 11 6.12 -1.69 15.87
C LEU A 11 5.47 -1.77 17.26
N ASP A 12 5.64 -0.72 18.08
CA ASP A 12 5.22 -0.80 19.48
C ASP A 12 3.72 -1.05 19.57
N LYS A 13 3.38 -2.28 19.99
CA LYS A 13 2.03 -2.77 20.20
C LYS A 13 1.25 -1.85 21.13
N CYS A 14 1.91 -1.20 22.09
CA CYS A 14 1.27 -0.38 23.11
C CYS A 14 1.28 1.12 22.78
N ALA A 15 1.85 1.55 21.65
CA ALA A 15 1.85 2.94 21.19
C ALA A 15 0.50 3.37 20.55
N VAL A 16 -0.62 3.15 21.27
CA VAL A 16 -1.96 3.62 20.87
C VAL A 16 -2.20 5.02 21.44
N ALA A 17 -2.69 5.95 20.63
CA ALA A 17 -3.04 7.30 21.08
C ALA A 17 -4.16 7.26 22.14
N ASP A 18 -4.08 8.09 23.18
CA ASP A 18 -5.01 8.04 24.33
C ASP A 18 -6.48 8.29 23.95
N SER A 19 -6.76 8.93 22.81
CA SER A 19 -8.10 9.10 22.24
C SER A 19 -8.62 7.90 21.43
N GLU A 20 -7.78 6.94 21.10
CA GLU A 20 -8.10 5.73 20.32
C GLU A 20 -8.10 4.45 21.17
N GLN A 21 -7.68 4.53 22.44
CA GLN A 21 -7.60 3.40 23.36
C GLN A 21 -8.98 2.87 23.75
N ILE A 22 -9.24 1.61 23.42
CA ILE A 22 -10.41 0.86 23.88
C ILE A 22 -9.99 0.03 25.10
N GLN A 23 -10.66 0.22 26.23
CA GLN A 23 -10.35 -0.49 27.47
C GLN A 23 -10.62 -2.00 27.33
N CYS A 24 -9.85 -2.82 28.04
CA CYS A 24 -10.02 -4.26 28.15
C CYS A 24 -9.72 -4.74 29.57
N GLY A 25 -10.20 -5.94 29.92
CA GLY A 25 -10.13 -6.44 31.30
C GLY A 25 -11.11 -5.71 32.23
N LEU A 26 -10.90 -5.88 33.54
CA LEU A 26 -11.77 -5.32 34.58
C LEU A 26 -11.20 -4.01 35.15
N PRO A 27 -12.05 -3.08 35.64
CA PRO A 27 -11.58 -1.90 36.36
C PRO A 27 -10.67 -2.27 37.53
N GLY A 28 -9.48 -1.65 37.61
CA GLY A 28 -8.48 -1.95 38.64
C GLY A 28 -7.63 -3.21 38.40
N ILE A 29 -7.67 -3.80 37.20
CA ILE A 29 -6.76 -4.89 36.79
C ILE A 29 -5.28 -4.47 36.95
N SER A 30 -4.44 -5.38 37.44
CA SER A 30 -2.99 -5.15 37.54
C SER A 30 -2.31 -5.30 36.18
N GLY A 31 -1.15 -4.65 35.98
CA GLY A 31 -0.39 -4.74 34.71
C GLY A 31 -0.16 -6.18 34.26
N ALA A 32 0.39 -7.04 35.13
CA ALA A 32 0.62 -8.44 34.82
C ALA A 32 -0.66 -9.23 34.44
N ALA A 33 -1.83 -8.85 34.96
CA ALA A 33 -3.11 -9.45 34.57
C ALA A 33 -3.67 -8.86 33.26
N CYS A 34 -3.36 -7.60 32.95
CA CYS A 34 -3.63 -6.97 31.66
C CYS A 34 -2.78 -7.59 30.53
N ASP A 35 -1.48 -7.77 30.78
CA ASP A 35 -0.54 -8.40 29.85
C ASP A 35 -0.94 -9.86 29.58
N ALA A 36 -1.41 -10.58 30.61
CA ALA A 36 -1.89 -11.96 30.51
C ALA A 36 -3.18 -12.14 29.67
N ILE A 37 -3.96 -11.07 29.44
CA ILE A 37 -5.10 -11.07 28.49
C ILE A 37 -4.72 -10.48 27.11
N ASN A 38 -3.41 -10.44 26.82
CA ASN A 38 -2.79 -9.89 25.61
C ASN A 38 -3.05 -8.40 25.36
N CYS A 39 -3.40 -7.63 26.38
CA CYS A 39 -3.57 -6.18 26.30
C CYS A 39 -2.26 -5.41 26.60
N CYS A 40 -2.37 -4.09 26.71
CA CYS A 40 -1.33 -3.14 27.08
C CYS A 40 -1.74 -2.33 28.32
N PHE A 41 -0.80 -2.04 29.21
CA PHE A 41 -1.07 -1.34 30.47
C PHE A 41 -0.34 0.02 30.55
N LYS A 42 -1.09 1.11 30.83
CA LYS A 42 -0.55 2.47 30.98
C LYS A 42 -1.30 3.20 32.09
N GLY A 43 -0.59 3.63 33.14
CA GLY A 43 -1.15 4.57 34.14
C GLY A 43 -2.42 4.09 34.85
N GLN A 44 -2.54 2.79 35.15
CA GLN A 44 -3.74 2.10 35.69
C GLN A 44 -4.87 1.82 34.68
N GLN A 45 -4.69 2.14 33.40
CA GLN A 45 -5.60 1.73 32.33
C GLN A 45 -5.06 0.50 31.60
N CYS A 46 -5.96 -0.39 31.18
CA CYS A 46 -5.67 -1.59 30.40
C CYS A 46 -6.42 -1.50 29.08
N PHE A 47 -5.73 -1.58 27.95
CA PHE A 47 -6.29 -1.29 26.63
C PHE A 47 -5.79 -2.22 25.53
N TYR A 48 -6.57 -2.35 24.45
CA TYR A 48 -6.17 -3.12 23.27
C TYR A 48 -5.04 -2.42 22.50
N GLY A 49 -3.96 -3.14 22.22
CA GLY A 49 -2.81 -2.66 21.46
C GLY A 49 -2.99 -2.71 19.94
N ARG A 50 -1.99 -2.22 19.19
CA ARG A 50 -1.88 -2.21 17.72
C ARG A 50 -1.63 -3.61 17.12
N ALA A 51 -2.48 -4.56 17.48
CA ALA A 51 -2.40 -5.98 17.13
C ALA A 51 -3.82 -6.57 16.92
N VAL A 52 -3.90 -7.87 16.64
CA VAL A 52 -5.13 -8.64 16.89
C VAL A 52 -5.07 -9.15 18.33
N THR A 53 -6.15 -8.97 19.09
CA THR A 53 -6.32 -9.54 20.44
C THR A 53 -7.49 -10.52 20.42
N VAL A 54 -7.25 -11.75 20.88
CA VAL A 54 -8.28 -12.81 20.97
C VAL A 54 -8.48 -13.17 22.43
N GLN A 55 -9.73 -13.23 22.87
CA GLN A 55 -10.11 -13.61 24.23
C GLN A 55 -11.24 -14.66 24.18
N CYS A 56 -11.09 -15.70 25.00
CA CYS A 56 -12.02 -16.83 25.10
C CYS A 56 -12.80 -16.71 26.40
N ILE A 57 -14.11 -16.43 26.33
CA ILE A 57 -14.95 -16.28 27.52
C ILE A 57 -15.50 -17.66 27.94
N ARG A 58 -15.61 -17.91 29.25
CA ARG A 58 -16.01 -19.21 29.83
C ARG A 58 -17.43 -19.68 29.47
N ASP A 59 -18.25 -18.80 28.89
CA ASP A 59 -19.60 -19.07 28.38
C ASP A 59 -19.59 -19.58 26.92
N GLY A 60 -18.43 -19.69 26.28
CA GLY A 60 -18.30 -20.11 24.90
C GLY A 60 -18.42 -18.97 23.88
N GLN A 61 -17.99 -17.74 24.23
CA GLN A 61 -17.82 -16.65 23.26
C GLN A 61 -16.36 -16.45 22.85
N PHE A 62 -16.12 -16.22 21.56
CA PHE A 62 -14.95 -15.48 21.10
C PHE A 62 -15.18 -13.97 21.31
N VAL A 63 -14.15 -13.25 21.73
CA VAL A 63 -14.01 -11.81 21.48
C VAL A 63 -12.72 -11.60 20.71
N VAL A 64 -12.82 -10.97 19.53
CA VAL A 64 -11.68 -10.67 18.65
C VAL A 64 -11.66 -9.19 18.36
N VAL A 65 -10.57 -8.51 18.73
CA VAL A 65 -10.36 -7.08 18.47
C VAL A 65 -9.20 -6.91 17.50
N VAL A 66 -9.47 -6.29 16.37
CA VAL A 66 -8.54 -6.13 15.24
C VAL A 66 -8.13 -4.68 15.13
N SER A 67 -6.87 -4.34 15.39
CA SER A 67 -6.35 -3.01 15.06
C SER A 67 -6.10 -2.88 13.56
N ARG A 68 -6.35 -1.71 12.97
CA ARG A 68 -6.00 -1.43 11.56
C ARG A 68 -4.50 -1.39 11.26
N ASP A 69 -3.66 -1.30 12.29
CA ASP A 69 -2.20 -1.26 12.19
C ASP A 69 -1.56 -2.67 12.09
N VAL A 70 -2.35 -3.75 12.06
CA VAL A 70 -1.87 -5.14 11.88
C VAL A 70 -1.25 -5.41 10.50
N THR A 71 -1.49 -4.54 9.53
CA THR A 71 -0.84 -4.57 8.21
C THR A 71 -0.24 -3.22 7.84
N LEU A 72 0.74 -3.25 6.94
CA LEU A 72 1.30 -2.09 6.29
C LEU A 72 1.18 -2.28 4.76
N PRO A 73 0.38 -1.48 4.05
CA PRO A 73 -0.44 -0.37 4.54
C PRO A 73 -1.57 -0.80 5.48
N ARG A 74 -2.07 0.17 6.26
CA ARG A 74 -3.16 -0.02 7.23
C ARG A 74 -4.36 -0.73 6.60
N LEU A 75 -4.81 -1.77 7.29
CA LEU A 75 -5.96 -2.60 6.95
C LEU A 75 -7.22 -1.72 6.81
N SER A 76 -8.04 -2.04 5.81
CA SER A 76 -9.43 -1.56 5.79
C SER A 76 -10.22 -2.46 6.73
N LEU A 77 -10.85 -1.90 7.75
CA LEU A 77 -11.58 -2.70 8.74
C LEU A 77 -12.92 -3.22 8.17
N ASP A 78 -13.43 -2.56 7.13
CA ASP A 78 -14.72 -2.90 6.50
C ASP A 78 -14.63 -4.11 5.55
N SER A 79 -13.42 -4.48 5.09
CA SER A 79 -13.16 -5.66 4.25
C SER A 79 -12.77 -6.91 5.04
N VAL A 80 -12.87 -6.87 6.37
CA VAL A 80 -12.52 -7.96 7.28
C VAL A 80 -13.74 -8.83 7.56
N HIS A 81 -13.66 -10.12 7.21
CA HIS A 81 -14.77 -11.07 7.33
C HIS A 81 -14.32 -12.37 8.01
N LEU A 82 -15.26 -13.08 8.63
CA LEU A 82 -15.06 -14.41 9.23
C LEU A 82 -15.39 -15.52 8.23
N LEU A 83 -15.04 -16.78 8.54
CA LEU A 83 -15.41 -17.95 7.72
C LEU A 83 -16.91 -18.06 7.43
N GLY A 84 -17.76 -17.61 8.36
CA GLY A 84 -19.22 -17.56 8.22
C GLY A 84 -19.76 -16.34 7.47
N GLY A 85 -18.92 -15.51 6.86
CA GLY A 85 -19.31 -14.27 6.19
C GLY A 85 -19.33 -13.06 7.13
N ASN A 86 -20.19 -12.10 6.82
CA ASN A 86 -20.26 -10.78 7.47
C ASN A 86 -21.66 -10.42 8.00
N ASP A 87 -22.62 -11.35 7.98
CA ASP A 87 -23.94 -11.16 8.57
C ASP A 87 -23.92 -11.49 10.08
N PRO A 88 -24.76 -10.88 10.94
CA PRO A 88 -24.84 -11.21 12.37
C PRO A 88 -25.12 -12.71 12.60
N PRO A 89 -24.42 -13.39 13.53
CA PRO A 89 -23.53 -12.85 14.57
C PRO A 89 -22.06 -12.64 14.13
N CYS A 90 -21.74 -12.77 12.85
CA CYS A 90 -20.37 -12.74 12.32
C CYS A 90 -19.91 -11.35 11.86
N ALA A 91 -20.86 -10.41 11.72
CA ALA A 91 -20.60 -8.98 11.63
C ALA A 91 -19.81 -8.45 12.86
N PRO A 92 -19.01 -7.38 12.72
CA PRO A 92 -18.45 -6.69 13.88
C PRO A 92 -19.56 -6.11 14.76
N VAL A 93 -19.48 -6.33 16.08
CA VAL A 93 -20.41 -5.78 17.09
C VAL A 93 -20.12 -4.31 17.41
N GLY A 94 -18.96 -3.80 16.97
CA GLY A 94 -18.62 -2.38 17.02
C GLY A 94 -17.31 -2.09 16.28
N SER A 95 -17.14 -0.84 15.84
CA SER A 95 -15.93 -0.38 15.16
C SER A 95 -15.60 1.07 15.50
N THR A 96 -14.35 1.45 15.30
CA THR A 96 -13.82 2.81 15.41
C THR A 96 -12.93 3.10 14.20
N SER A 97 -12.36 4.31 14.11
CA SER A 97 -11.36 4.66 13.10
C SER A 97 -10.07 3.83 13.15
N SER A 98 -9.88 3.00 14.20
CA SER A 98 -8.63 2.28 14.48
C SER A 98 -8.80 0.81 14.87
N PHE A 99 -10.01 0.38 15.26
CA PHE A 99 -10.31 -0.99 15.70
C PHE A 99 -11.65 -1.52 15.18
N ALA A 100 -11.73 -2.82 14.89
CA ALA A 100 -12.99 -3.55 14.75
C ALA A 100 -13.11 -4.60 15.88
N ILE A 101 -14.32 -4.79 16.40
CA ILE A 101 -14.63 -5.70 17.52
C ILE A 101 -15.65 -6.73 17.03
N TYR A 102 -15.32 -8.01 17.15
CA TYR A 102 -16.20 -9.14 16.87
C TYR A 102 -16.46 -9.90 18.16
N GLN A 103 -17.72 -10.25 18.42
CA GLN A 103 -18.11 -11.11 19.54
C GLN A 103 -19.17 -12.11 19.07
N PHE A 104 -18.85 -13.40 19.12
CA PHE A 104 -19.73 -14.45 18.60
C PHE A 104 -19.50 -15.80 19.31
N PRO A 105 -20.50 -16.70 19.32
CA PRO A 105 -20.35 -18.03 19.93
C PRO A 105 -19.26 -18.86 19.25
N VAL A 106 -18.48 -19.62 20.01
CA VAL A 106 -17.44 -20.52 19.48
C VAL A 106 -17.98 -21.63 18.57
N THR A 107 -19.29 -21.86 18.54
CA THR A 107 -19.97 -22.79 17.62
C THR A 107 -20.54 -22.14 16.36
N ALA A 108 -20.38 -20.82 16.20
CA ALA A 108 -20.94 -20.05 15.09
C ALA A 108 -19.88 -19.67 14.03
N CYS A 109 -20.29 -18.91 13.01
CA CYS A 109 -19.40 -18.22 12.06
C CYS A 109 -18.37 -19.10 11.33
N GLY A 110 -18.74 -20.34 11.02
CA GLY A 110 -17.85 -21.29 10.31
C GLY A 110 -16.69 -21.83 11.16
N THR A 111 -16.75 -21.68 12.49
CA THR A 111 -15.72 -22.23 13.40
C THR A 111 -15.68 -23.76 13.29
N SER A 112 -14.48 -24.31 13.06
CA SER A 112 -14.25 -25.76 13.14
C SER A 112 -14.04 -26.18 14.61
N VAL A 113 -14.52 -27.37 14.96
CA VAL A 113 -14.38 -27.92 16.31
C VAL A 113 -13.54 -29.18 16.25
N MET A 114 -12.48 -29.24 17.05
CA MET A 114 -11.61 -30.41 17.17
C MET A 114 -11.61 -30.87 18.63
N GLU A 115 -11.98 -32.13 18.86
CA GLU A 115 -11.96 -32.74 20.19
C GLU A 115 -10.68 -33.56 20.36
N ASP A 116 -9.82 -33.13 21.29
CA ASP A 116 -8.69 -33.90 21.80
C ASP A 116 -9.06 -34.47 23.17
N SER A 117 -8.47 -35.60 23.51
CA SER A 117 -8.56 -36.38 24.76
C SER A 117 -8.51 -35.60 26.09
N ARG A 118 -8.15 -34.30 26.08
CA ARG A 118 -8.06 -33.41 27.25
C ARG A 118 -8.60 -31.99 27.02
N SER A 119 -9.15 -31.70 25.83
CA SER A 119 -9.56 -30.35 25.46
C SER A 119 -10.44 -30.29 24.22
N VAL A 120 -11.39 -29.34 24.18
CA VAL A 120 -12.03 -28.93 22.93
C VAL A 120 -11.32 -27.70 22.38
N VAL A 121 -10.86 -27.78 21.13
CA VAL A 121 -10.32 -26.66 20.35
C VAL A 121 -11.43 -26.14 19.44
N TYR A 122 -11.69 -24.85 19.50
CA TYR A 122 -12.53 -24.13 18.53
C TYR A 122 -11.62 -23.25 17.68
N GLU A 123 -11.63 -23.42 16.37
CA GLU A 123 -10.76 -22.72 15.42
C GLU A 123 -11.57 -21.93 14.39
N ASN A 124 -11.24 -20.65 14.22
CA ASN A 124 -11.83 -19.81 13.18
C ASN A 124 -10.73 -19.03 12.43
N ARG A 125 -11.04 -18.57 11.23
CA ARG A 125 -10.16 -17.76 10.39
C ARG A 125 -10.88 -16.48 9.98
N MET A 126 -10.16 -15.38 10.14
CA MET A 126 -10.54 -14.07 9.64
C MET A 126 -9.71 -13.73 8.40
N THR A 127 -10.33 -13.19 7.37
CA THR A 127 -9.65 -12.77 6.12
C THR A 127 -10.11 -11.41 5.64
N SER A 128 -9.17 -10.67 5.04
CA SER A 128 -9.44 -9.57 4.11
C SER A 128 -8.67 -9.83 2.83
N SER A 129 -9.40 -9.91 1.71
CA SER A 129 -8.83 -9.82 0.37
C SER A 129 -8.29 -8.40 0.11
N TYR A 130 -7.45 -8.29 -0.91
CA TYR A 130 -6.93 -7.05 -1.46
C TYR A 130 -7.72 -6.66 -2.71
N GLU A 131 -7.97 -5.37 -2.95
CA GLU A 131 -8.53 -4.92 -4.22
C GLU A 131 -7.51 -5.04 -5.36
N VAL A 132 -7.95 -5.42 -6.55
CA VAL A 132 -7.10 -5.55 -7.75
C VAL A 132 -7.54 -4.54 -8.80
N GLY A 133 -6.66 -3.58 -9.12
CA GLY A 133 -6.83 -2.70 -10.27
C GLY A 133 -6.45 -3.44 -11.54
N ILE A 134 -7.45 -3.75 -12.39
CA ILE A 134 -7.25 -4.46 -13.66
C ILE A 134 -7.03 -3.44 -14.79
N GLY A 135 -5.86 -3.47 -15.41
CA GLY A 135 -5.48 -2.62 -16.53
C GLY A 135 -5.29 -3.41 -17.83
N PRO A 136 -5.22 -2.74 -18.99
CA PRO A 136 -5.14 -3.41 -20.30
C PRO A 136 -3.83 -4.17 -20.55
N TYR A 137 -2.78 -3.90 -19.77
CA TYR A 137 -1.44 -4.48 -19.93
C TYR A 137 -0.89 -5.12 -18.65
N GLY A 138 -1.71 -5.25 -17.60
CA GLY A 138 -1.30 -5.72 -16.29
C GLY A 138 -2.31 -5.37 -15.21
N SER A 139 -2.29 -6.13 -14.13
CA SER A 139 -3.11 -5.88 -12.94
C SER A 139 -2.21 -5.59 -11.75
N ILE A 140 -2.66 -4.72 -10.84
CA ILE A 140 -1.90 -4.31 -9.65
C ILE A 140 -2.77 -4.37 -8.39
N THR A 141 -2.12 -4.40 -7.22
CA THR A 141 -2.77 -4.07 -5.96
C THR A 141 -1.95 -3.07 -5.13
N ARG A 142 -2.64 -2.33 -4.26
CA ARG A 142 -2.06 -1.44 -3.24
C ARG A 142 -2.45 -1.84 -1.83
N ASP A 143 -2.98 -3.05 -1.66
CA ASP A 143 -3.61 -3.50 -0.43
C ASP A 143 -2.85 -4.71 0.14
N SER A 144 -2.93 -4.91 1.45
CA SER A 144 -2.39 -6.11 2.09
C SER A 144 -3.43 -7.22 2.08
N HIS A 145 -3.03 -8.43 1.67
CA HIS A 145 -3.73 -9.62 2.13
C HIS A 145 -3.60 -9.71 3.65
N PHE A 146 -4.72 -9.95 4.34
CA PHE A 146 -4.73 -10.25 5.77
C PHE A 146 -5.45 -11.57 5.98
N GLU A 147 -4.78 -12.53 6.59
CA GLU A 147 -5.33 -13.80 7.04
C GLU A 147 -4.87 -14.04 8.47
N PHE A 148 -5.81 -14.33 9.36
CA PHE A 148 -5.54 -14.57 10.77
C PHE A 148 -6.35 -15.76 11.27
N LEU A 149 -5.66 -16.87 11.55
CA LEU A 149 -6.20 -18.06 12.18
C LEU A 149 -6.13 -17.91 13.70
N PHE A 150 -7.21 -18.20 14.41
CA PHE A 150 -7.27 -18.11 15.86
C PHE A 150 -8.03 -19.28 16.49
N GLN A 151 -7.59 -19.68 17.68
CA GLN A 151 -8.09 -20.85 18.37
C GLN A 151 -8.42 -20.54 19.84
N CYS A 152 -9.57 -21.05 20.31
CA CYS A 152 -9.91 -21.11 21.73
C CYS A 152 -9.90 -22.58 22.20
N ARG A 153 -8.86 -22.95 22.95
CA ARG A 153 -8.69 -24.31 23.51
C ARG A 153 -9.14 -24.36 24.97
N TYR A 154 -10.34 -24.89 25.21
CA TYR A 154 -10.84 -25.14 26.56
C TYR A 154 -10.18 -26.43 27.08
N SER A 155 -9.20 -26.29 27.97
CA SER A 155 -8.31 -27.38 28.41
C SER A 155 -8.37 -27.64 29.91
N GLY A 156 -8.17 -28.90 30.29
CA GLY A 156 -7.37 -29.21 31.48
C GLY A 156 -5.89 -28.99 31.20
N THR A 157 -5.40 -27.74 31.30
CA THR A 157 -3.98 -27.29 31.28
C THR A 157 -3.07 -27.65 30.07
N SER A 158 -2.57 -26.63 29.35
CA SER A 158 -1.19 -26.48 28.78
C SER A 158 -0.66 -27.47 27.68
N VAL A 159 0.29 -27.17 26.75
CA VAL A 159 0.96 -25.92 26.22
C VAL A 159 1.74 -26.20 24.89
N GLU A 160 1.90 -25.18 24.02
CA GLU A 160 2.92 -24.86 22.95
C GLU A 160 3.36 -25.74 21.74
N ALA A 161 3.53 -25.01 20.58
CA ALA A 161 4.59 -25.05 19.54
C ALA A 161 4.52 -23.73 18.68
N LEU A 162 5.49 -23.09 18.01
CA LEU A 162 6.93 -23.27 17.63
C LEU A 162 7.20 -23.82 16.19
N VAL A 163 8.05 -23.28 15.27
CA VAL A 163 8.47 -21.91 14.80
C VAL A 163 9.50 -22.05 13.62
N VAL A 164 9.57 -21.17 12.58
CA VAL A 164 10.73 -21.04 11.61
C VAL A 164 10.70 -19.80 10.67
N GLU A 165 11.83 -19.46 9.99
CA GLU A 165 12.19 -18.23 9.24
C GLU A 165 12.94 -18.50 7.89
N VAL A 166 12.98 -17.56 6.90
CA VAL A 166 13.70 -17.70 5.60
C VAL A 166 14.27 -16.35 5.05
N ASN A 167 15.38 -16.36 4.28
CA ASN A 167 16.03 -15.21 3.60
C ASN A 167 16.30 -15.45 2.08
N SER A 168 16.68 -14.42 1.29
CA SER A 168 16.89 -14.49 -0.19
C SER A 168 18.07 -13.66 -0.76
N VAL A 169 18.25 -13.61 -2.09
CA VAL A 169 19.47 -13.20 -2.85
C VAL A 169 19.12 -12.23 -4.03
N PRO A 170 19.98 -11.26 -4.46
CA PRO A 170 19.56 -10.11 -5.30
C PRO A 170 19.84 -10.19 -6.83
N PRO A 171 19.31 -9.24 -7.65
CA PRO A 171 19.33 -9.26 -9.13
C PRO A 171 20.32 -8.26 -9.83
N PRO A 172 20.48 -8.30 -11.18
CA PRO A 172 21.48 -7.54 -11.96
C PRO A 172 21.00 -6.18 -12.56
N PRO A 173 21.90 -5.33 -13.12
CA PRO A 173 21.62 -3.94 -13.51
C PRO A 173 21.11 -3.69 -14.95
N PRO A 174 20.60 -2.46 -15.27
CA PRO A 174 20.01 -2.11 -16.57
C PRO A 174 21.00 -1.63 -17.66
N VAL A 175 20.49 -1.41 -18.88
CA VAL A 175 21.20 -0.84 -20.05
C VAL A 175 20.36 0.28 -20.67
N ALA A 176 20.99 1.36 -21.15
CA ALA A 176 20.34 2.50 -21.82
C ALA A 176 20.97 2.78 -23.20
N ALA A 177 20.23 3.47 -24.08
CA ALA A 177 20.64 3.79 -25.45
C ALA A 177 20.73 5.32 -25.70
N PRO A 178 21.55 5.81 -26.65
CA PRO A 178 21.83 7.24 -26.77
C PRO A 178 20.80 8.01 -27.62
N GLY A 179 20.38 9.17 -27.11
CA GLY A 179 19.73 10.25 -27.87
C GLY A 179 20.57 11.53 -27.86
N PRO A 180 20.21 12.58 -28.64
CA PRO A 180 20.95 13.84 -28.71
C PRO A 180 20.78 14.73 -27.46
N LEU A 181 19.84 14.37 -26.57
CA LEU A 181 19.60 15.01 -25.28
C LEU A 181 19.75 13.94 -24.19
N ARG A 182 20.52 14.27 -23.14
CA ARG A 182 20.63 13.43 -21.95
C ARG A 182 19.55 13.83 -20.95
N VAL A 183 18.81 12.86 -20.45
CA VAL A 183 17.72 13.02 -19.49
C VAL A 183 17.92 11.98 -18.39
N GLU A 184 17.80 12.40 -17.14
CA GLU A 184 17.93 11.54 -15.96
C GLU A 184 16.59 11.47 -15.22
N LEU A 185 16.13 10.25 -14.95
CA LEU A 185 15.05 9.97 -14.00
C LEU A 185 15.70 9.53 -12.68
N ARG A 186 15.36 10.20 -11.59
CA ARG A 186 15.89 9.93 -10.25
C ARG A 186 14.80 10.00 -9.19
N LEU A 187 14.99 9.24 -8.12
CA LEU A 187 14.07 9.18 -6.99
C LEU A 187 14.56 10.05 -5.83
N ALA A 188 13.66 10.86 -5.30
CA ALA A 188 13.96 11.82 -4.24
C ALA A 188 13.67 11.23 -2.85
N ASN A 189 14.44 11.67 -1.84
CA ASN A 189 14.43 11.09 -0.49
C ASN A 189 14.47 12.13 0.65
N GLY A 190 14.22 13.40 0.34
CA GLY A 190 14.12 14.46 1.35
C GLY A 190 13.00 14.19 2.36
N GLN A 191 13.20 14.61 3.60
CA GLN A 191 12.27 14.37 4.71
C GLN A 191 11.67 15.69 5.19
N CYS A 192 10.33 15.78 5.17
CA CYS A 192 9.58 16.81 5.88
C CYS A 192 9.69 16.57 7.39
N VAL A 193 10.57 17.31 8.06
CA VAL A 193 10.82 17.19 9.52
C VAL A 193 9.93 18.15 10.33
N THR A 194 9.28 19.11 9.67
CA THR A 194 8.56 20.22 10.29
C THR A 194 7.05 20.11 10.13
N LYS A 195 6.33 20.18 11.26
CA LYS A 195 4.90 19.92 11.36
C LYS A 195 4.06 21.02 10.69
N GLY A 196 3.82 20.87 9.39
CA GLY A 196 3.00 21.79 8.58
C GLY A 196 3.56 22.12 7.20
N CYS A 197 4.74 21.60 6.84
CA CYS A 197 5.25 21.74 5.48
C CYS A 197 4.45 20.89 4.48
N ALA A 198 4.44 21.31 3.21
CA ALA A 198 3.80 20.55 2.15
C ALA A 198 4.77 19.48 1.60
N ASP A 199 4.35 18.21 1.58
CA ASP A 199 5.15 17.04 1.16
C ASP A 199 5.76 17.10 -0.26
N GLY A 200 5.43 18.14 -1.05
CA GLY A 200 5.96 18.36 -2.38
C GLY A 200 7.44 18.73 -2.39
N ASP A 201 7.77 20.03 -2.30
CA ASP A 201 9.12 20.52 -2.62
C ASP A 201 10.22 20.01 -1.68
N GLU A 202 9.95 19.82 -0.38
CA GLU A 202 10.96 19.35 0.58
C GLU A 202 11.49 17.94 0.26
N ALA A 203 10.65 17.08 -0.32
CA ALA A 203 11.05 15.73 -0.72
C ALA A 203 12.14 15.74 -1.81
N TYR A 204 12.18 16.79 -2.63
CA TYR A 204 13.13 16.97 -3.73
C TYR A 204 14.37 17.81 -3.35
N THR A 205 14.71 17.88 -2.06
CA THR A 205 15.95 18.50 -1.58
C THR A 205 17.15 17.54 -1.61
N SER A 206 16.90 16.23 -1.57
CA SER A 206 17.92 15.18 -1.66
C SER A 206 17.40 13.98 -2.45
N TYR A 207 18.33 13.15 -2.96
CA TYR A 207 18.05 12.05 -3.87
C TYR A 207 18.76 10.77 -3.44
N TYR A 208 18.20 9.62 -3.84
CA TYR A 208 18.86 8.32 -3.69
C TYR A 208 20.02 8.20 -4.67
N SER A 209 21.13 7.60 -4.22
CA SER A 209 22.31 7.28 -5.03
C SER A 209 22.21 5.86 -5.62
N ASP A 210 23.06 5.53 -6.60
CA ASP A 210 23.15 4.18 -7.17
C ASP A 210 23.32 3.07 -6.11
N ALA A 211 23.98 3.39 -4.99
CA ALA A 211 24.23 2.47 -3.88
C ALA A 211 23.01 2.24 -2.96
N ASP A 212 21.93 3.01 -3.12
CA ASP A 212 20.69 2.87 -2.35
C ASP A 212 19.63 2.00 -3.07
N TYR A 213 19.88 1.58 -4.31
CA TYR A 213 18.97 0.70 -5.08
C TYR A 213 19.26 -0.79 -4.83
N PRO A 214 18.22 -1.67 -4.82
CA PRO A 214 16.81 -1.36 -4.97
C PRO A 214 16.19 -0.77 -3.68
N ILE A 215 15.46 0.33 -3.83
CA ILE A 215 14.81 1.03 -2.71
C ILE A 215 13.54 0.29 -2.30
N THR A 216 13.48 -0.18 -1.05
CA THR A 216 12.28 -0.79 -0.47
C THR A 216 11.25 0.29 -0.12
N LYS A 217 9.99 0.08 -0.51
CA LYS A 217 8.84 0.95 -0.21
C LYS A 217 7.61 0.13 0.18
N VAL A 218 6.83 0.62 1.14
CA VAL A 218 5.55 0.02 1.56
C VAL A 218 4.47 0.38 0.55
N LEU A 219 3.47 -0.48 0.29
CA LEU A 219 2.35 -0.12 -0.60
C LEU A 219 1.62 1.13 -0.07
N ARG A 220 1.14 1.99 -0.97
CA ARG A 220 0.59 3.34 -0.70
C ARG A 220 1.58 4.36 -0.11
N GLU A 221 2.84 4.02 0.17
CA GLU A 221 3.89 5.00 0.48
C GLU A 221 4.16 5.91 -0.73
N PRO A 222 4.42 7.23 -0.55
CA PRO A 222 4.81 8.09 -1.66
C PRO A 222 6.21 7.75 -2.20
N VAL A 223 6.31 7.71 -3.53
CA VAL A 223 7.55 7.65 -4.30
C VAL A 223 7.68 8.96 -5.07
N TYR A 224 8.67 9.77 -4.72
CA TYR A 224 8.92 11.08 -5.32
C TYR A 224 9.83 10.92 -6.54
N VAL A 225 9.29 11.13 -7.73
CA VAL A 225 10.02 11.00 -9.01
C VAL A 225 10.35 12.38 -9.54
N GLU A 226 11.60 12.59 -9.92
CA GLU A 226 12.03 13.74 -10.73
C GLU A 226 12.64 13.24 -12.04
N VAL A 227 12.25 13.87 -13.14
CA VAL A 227 12.89 13.70 -14.45
C VAL A 227 13.44 15.06 -14.87
N HIS A 228 14.70 15.12 -15.30
CA HIS A 228 15.31 16.38 -15.72
C HIS A 228 16.30 16.25 -16.88
N ILE A 229 16.46 17.34 -17.64
CA ILE A 229 17.44 17.44 -18.72
C ILE A 229 18.84 17.68 -18.11
N MET A 230 19.83 16.90 -18.55
CA MET A 230 21.23 17.09 -18.16
C MET A 230 21.96 17.97 -19.17
N GLU A 231 23.01 18.67 -18.71
CA GLU A 231 24.05 19.28 -19.57
C GLU A 231 23.50 20.26 -20.64
N ARG A 232 22.37 20.92 -20.36
CA ARG A 232 21.78 22.02 -21.14
C ARG A 232 21.61 23.26 -20.24
N THR A 233 21.66 24.45 -20.85
CA THR A 233 21.51 25.75 -20.18
C THR A 233 20.67 26.75 -20.99
N ASP A 234 19.88 26.25 -21.95
CA ASP A 234 18.99 27.07 -22.76
C ASP A 234 17.67 27.34 -21.99
N PRO A 235 17.31 28.58 -21.64
CA PRO A 235 16.07 28.87 -20.94
C PRO A 235 14.82 28.71 -21.83
N ASN A 236 14.98 28.58 -23.15
CA ASN A 236 13.88 28.51 -24.11
C ASN A 236 13.38 27.07 -24.36
N ILE A 237 14.00 26.06 -23.75
CA ILE A 237 13.52 24.68 -23.81
C ILE A 237 12.70 24.29 -22.58
N VAL A 238 11.64 23.52 -22.81
CA VAL A 238 10.75 22.97 -21.78
C VAL A 238 10.76 21.45 -21.89
N LEU A 239 11.13 20.76 -20.82
CA LEU A 239 10.99 19.31 -20.72
C LEU A 239 9.51 18.95 -20.70
N MET A 240 9.10 18.06 -21.60
CA MET A 240 7.76 17.48 -21.63
C MET A 240 7.87 15.99 -21.32
N LEU A 241 7.04 15.49 -20.42
CA LEU A 241 6.86 14.05 -20.21
C LEU A 241 5.60 13.63 -20.96
N GLY A 242 5.67 12.54 -21.73
CA GLY A 242 4.52 11.95 -22.41
C GLY A 242 3.85 10.89 -21.54
N ARG A 243 4.03 9.62 -21.94
CA ARG A 243 3.66 8.43 -21.16
C ARG A 243 4.70 8.19 -20.08
N CYS A 244 4.28 7.92 -18.85
CA CYS A 244 5.13 7.29 -17.83
C CYS A 244 4.43 6.05 -17.30
N TRP A 245 5.15 4.94 -17.24
CA TRP A 245 4.62 3.61 -16.91
C TRP A 245 5.64 2.81 -16.09
N THR A 246 5.20 1.69 -15.53
CA THR A 246 6.09 0.74 -14.85
C THR A 246 6.13 -0.62 -15.52
N THR A 247 7.16 -1.40 -15.20
CA THR A 247 7.32 -2.83 -15.52
C THR A 247 7.92 -3.56 -14.32
N SER A 248 7.81 -4.90 -14.27
CA SER A 248 8.50 -5.71 -13.24
C SER A 248 9.91 -6.20 -13.63
N THR A 249 10.35 -5.91 -14.86
CA THR A 249 11.74 -6.12 -15.31
C THR A 249 12.36 -4.81 -15.80
N PRO A 250 13.70 -4.70 -15.90
CA PRO A 250 14.36 -3.49 -16.42
C PRO A 250 13.99 -3.11 -17.86
N SER A 251 13.37 -4.00 -18.63
CA SER A 251 13.00 -3.73 -20.03
C SER A 251 11.73 -2.88 -20.09
N PRO A 252 11.75 -1.67 -20.70
CA PRO A 252 10.58 -0.80 -20.84
C PRO A 252 9.45 -1.40 -21.69
N LEU A 253 9.75 -2.44 -22.48
CA LEU A 253 8.80 -3.15 -23.34
C LEU A 253 8.26 -4.44 -22.73
N SER A 254 8.70 -4.81 -21.52
CA SER A 254 8.21 -6.01 -20.82
C SER A 254 6.75 -5.84 -20.35
N LEU A 255 6.12 -6.96 -19.99
CA LEU A 255 4.84 -7.03 -19.30
C LEU A 255 5.04 -7.72 -17.93
N PRO A 256 4.20 -7.45 -16.93
CA PRO A 256 3.06 -6.51 -16.94
C PRO A 256 3.49 -5.04 -17.02
N GLN A 257 2.58 -4.18 -17.49
CA GLN A 257 2.71 -2.73 -17.44
C GLN A 257 1.58 -2.09 -16.64
N TRP A 258 1.91 -1.01 -15.91
CA TRP A 258 0.93 -0.11 -15.33
C TRP A 258 1.22 1.34 -15.70
N ASP A 259 0.21 2.06 -16.19
CA ASP A 259 0.35 3.46 -16.59
C ASP A 259 0.22 4.40 -15.39
N LEU A 260 1.25 5.22 -15.16
CA LEU A 260 1.24 6.28 -14.15
C LEU A 260 0.62 7.56 -14.71
N ARG A 261 0.88 7.82 -16.00
CA ARG A 261 0.61 9.07 -16.70
C ARG A 261 0.59 8.83 -18.21
N ILE A 262 -0.37 9.41 -18.92
CA ILE A 262 -0.52 9.31 -20.39
C ILE A 262 -0.75 10.73 -20.94
N ASP A 263 -0.09 11.08 -22.05
CA ASP A 263 -0.25 12.35 -22.79
C ASP A 263 -0.19 13.64 -21.95
N GLY A 264 0.55 13.62 -20.84
CA GLY A 264 0.64 14.74 -19.90
C GLY A 264 -0.14 14.59 -18.59
N CYS A 265 -1.03 13.59 -18.49
CA CYS A 265 -2.08 13.54 -17.47
C CYS A 265 -2.09 12.24 -16.65
N PRO A 266 -2.40 12.28 -15.34
CA PRO A 266 -2.48 11.07 -14.51
C PRO A 266 -3.46 10.04 -15.08
N TYR A 267 -3.10 8.76 -15.05
CA TYR A 267 -3.96 7.69 -15.59
C TYR A 267 -5.28 7.60 -14.80
N GLN A 268 -6.40 7.93 -15.46
CA GLN A 268 -7.68 8.22 -14.77
C GLN A 268 -8.42 6.98 -14.23
N ASP A 269 -8.06 5.77 -14.66
CA ASP A 269 -8.62 4.52 -14.17
C ASP A 269 -7.81 3.92 -12.99
N ASP A 270 -6.84 4.68 -12.44
CA ASP A 270 -6.14 4.35 -11.19
C ASP A 270 -6.80 5.07 -9.98
N SER A 271 -7.28 4.30 -9.00
CA SER A 271 -7.83 4.81 -7.73
C SER A 271 -6.86 5.71 -6.95
N TYR A 272 -5.55 5.57 -7.17
CA TYR A 272 -4.48 6.33 -6.51
C TYR A 272 -3.68 7.15 -7.55
N LEU A 273 -4.38 8.06 -8.23
CA LEU A 273 -3.84 8.98 -9.25
C LEU A 273 -2.46 9.57 -8.89
N THR A 274 -1.55 9.55 -9.87
CA THR A 274 -0.25 10.24 -9.80
C THR A 274 -0.42 11.74 -9.56
N THR A 275 0.18 12.28 -8.48
CA THR A 275 0.17 13.71 -8.19
C THR A 275 1.26 14.42 -8.99
N LEU A 276 0.89 15.37 -9.84
CA LEU A 276 1.87 16.23 -10.53
C LEU A 276 2.34 17.35 -9.58
N VAL A 277 3.65 17.60 -9.51
CA VAL A 277 4.24 18.64 -8.65
C VAL A 277 4.75 19.77 -9.55
N PRO A 278 4.17 20.99 -9.47
CA PRO A 278 4.60 22.12 -10.29
C PRO A 278 6.03 22.56 -9.95
N VAL A 279 6.93 22.55 -10.93
CA VAL A 279 8.25 23.19 -10.81
C VAL A 279 8.13 24.64 -11.27
N THR A 280 8.55 25.59 -10.45
CA THR A 280 8.35 27.03 -10.69
C THR A 280 9.59 27.84 -10.33
N GLY A 281 9.59 29.15 -10.61
CA GLY A 281 10.71 30.05 -10.29
C GLY A 281 11.05 30.12 -8.80
N SER A 282 10.11 29.81 -7.90
CA SER A 282 10.36 29.75 -6.44
C SER A 282 11.02 28.44 -5.97
N SER A 283 11.13 27.41 -6.83
CA SER A 283 11.75 26.12 -6.47
C SER A 283 13.29 26.19 -6.36
N GLY A 284 13.91 27.37 -6.56
CA GLY A 284 15.36 27.60 -6.38
C GLY A 284 16.28 26.97 -7.45
N LEU A 285 15.73 26.17 -8.36
CA LEU A 285 16.46 25.52 -9.44
C LEU A 285 16.89 26.52 -10.54
N GLN A 286 18.07 26.28 -11.12
CA GLN A 286 18.43 26.88 -12.40
C GLN A 286 17.61 26.19 -13.50
N PHE A 287 17.10 26.98 -14.46
CA PHE A 287 16.23 26.51 -15.55
C PHE A 287 15.07 25.59 -15.10
N PRO A 288 14.09 26.09 -14.30
CA PRO A 288 12.96 25.27 -13.81
C PRO A 288 12.16 24.52 -14.89
N THR A 289 12.19 25.00 -16.13
CA THR A 289 11.55 24.35 -17.29
C THR A 289 12.20 23.03 -17.70
N HIS A 290 13.43 22.75 -17.28
CA HIS A 290 14.17 21.51 -17.57
C HIS A 290 13.77 20.34 -16.66
N TYR A 291 12.91 20.57 -15.67
CA TYR A 291 12.55 19.62 -14.62
C TYR A 291 11.04 19.30 -14.65
N LYS A 292 10.68 18.04 -14.37
CA LYS A 292 9.31 17.61 -14.07
C LYS A 292 9.30 16.69 -12.86
N ARG A 293 8.41 16.99 -11.92
CA ARG A 293 8.27 16.29 -10.64
C ARG A 293 6.87 15.67 -10.52
N PHE A 294 6.79 14.46 -9.99
CA PHE A 294 5.51 13.82 -9.66
C PHE A 294 5.66 12.82 -8.52
N VAL A 295 4.54 12.51 -7.86
CA VAL A 295 4.47 11.55 -6.75
C VAL A 295 3.58 10.38 -7.14
N VAL A 296 4.11 9.17 -7.02
CA VAL A 296 3.39 7.91 -7.21
C VAL A 296 3.06 7.30 -5.85
N LYS A 297 1.91 6.65 -5.71
CA LYS A 297 1.60 5.81 -4.54
C LYS A 297 2.02 4.37 -4.85
N MET A 298 3.00 3.86 -4.11
CA MET A 298 3.64 2.55 -4.35
C MET A 298 2.61 1.41 -4.42
N PHE A 299 2.88 0.44 -5.29
CA PHE A 299 2.02 -0.72 -5.55
C PHE A 299 2.85 -1.99 -5.76
N THR A 300 2.18 -3.09 -6.08
CA THR A 300 2.76 -4.36 -6.51
C THR A 300 1.92 -4.90 -7.67
N PHE A 301 2.55 -5.56 -8.65
CA PHE A 301 1.80 -6.27 -9.69
C PHE A 301 1.14 -7.52 -9.12
N VAL A 302 0.11 -8.05 -9.79
CA VAL A 302 -0.46 -9.36 -9.45
C VAL A 302 -0.35 -10.34 -10.62
N ASP A 303 -0.22 -11.62 -10.31
CA ASP A 303 -0.28 -12.70 -11.29
C ASP A 303 -1.70 -12.78 -11.91
N PRO A 304 -1.85 -12.77 -13.25
CA PRO A 304 -3.16 -12.70 -13.88
C PRO A 304 -4.02 -13.97 -13.75
N ALA A 305 -3.46 -15.10 -13.31
CA ALA A 305 -4.19 -16.37 -13.18
C ALA A 305 -4.67 -16.65 -11.74
N SER A 306 -3.85 -16.33 -10.75
CA SER A 306 -4.10 -16.54 -9.32
C SER A 306 -4.49 -15.26 -8.56
N LEU A 307 -4.31 -14.09 -9.19
CA LEU A 307 -4.41 -12.75 -8.60
C LEU A 307 -3.42 -12.47 -7.44
N ALA A 308 -2.47 -13.38 -7.17
CA ALA A 308 -1.52 -13.23 -6.08
C ALA A 308 -0.51 -12.09 -6.33
N ALA A 309 -0.20 -11.32 -5.28
CA ALA A 309 0.74 -10.21 -5.34
C ALA A 309 2.20 -10.67 -5.62
N LEU A 310 2.76 -10.16 -6.72
CA LEU A 310 4.11 -10.42 -7.20
C LEU A 310 5.11 -9.52 -6.46
N LYS A 311 5.88 -10.10 -5.55
CA LYS A 311 6.92 -9.41 -4.74
C LYS A 311 8.19 -9.10 -5.57
N GLU A 312 7.98 -8.45 -6.71
CA GLU A 312 8.99 -8.14 -7.73
C GLU A 312 9.43 -6.67 -7.65
N THR A 313 10.60 -6.37 -8.23
CA THR A 313 11.12 -5.00 -8.34
C THR A 313 10.33 -4.22 -9.39
N ILE A 314 9.85 -3.02 -9.03
CA ILE A 314 9.18 -2.12 -9.96
C ILE A 314 10.19 -1.16 -10.60
N PHE A 315 10.22 -1.14 -11.93
CA PHE A 315 11.01 -0.21 -12.74
C PHE A 315 10.09 0.88 -13.29
N ILE A 316 10.52 2.15 -13.26
CA ILE A 316 9.74 3.31 -13.74
C ILE A 316 10.37 3.83 -15.03
N HIS A 317 9.53 4.00 -16.05
CA HIS A 317 9.92 4.51 -17.38
C HIS A 317 9.10 5.75 -17.73
N CYS A 318 9.67 6.66 -18.51
CA CYS A 318 8.97 7.82 -19.06
C CYS A 318 9.43 8.09 -20.50
N SER A 319 8.51 8.37 -21.41
CA SER A 319 8.83 9.03 -22.68
C SER A 319 9.02 10.54 -22.44
N THR A 320 10.08 11.10 -23.02
CA THR A 320 10.46 12.50 -22.82
C THR A 320 10.62 13.23 -24.15
N GLU A 321 10.10 14.44 -24.21
CA GLU A 321 10.17 15.33 -25.36
C GLU A 321 10.65 16.71 -24.93
N VAL A 322 11.06 17.56 -25.88
CA VAL A 322 11.42 18.95 -25.62
C VAL A 322 10.57 19.87 -26.49
N CYS A 323 9.85 20.78 -25.83
CA CYS A 323 9.08 21.83 -26.47
C CYS A 323 9.85 23.16 -26.42
N HIS A 324 9.73 23.95 -27.50
CA HIS A 324 10.27 25.31 -27.59
C HIS A 324 9.09 26.28 -27.80
N PRO A 325 8.86 27.29 -26.92
CA PRO A 325 7.63 28.10 -26.94
C PRO A 325 7.33 28.86 -28.23
N SER A 326 8.32 29.10 -29.11
CA SER A 326 8.06 29.70 -30.43
C SER A 326 7.34 28.76 -31.40
N SER A 327 7.30 27.46 -31.11
CA SER A 327 6.76 26.43 -32.00
C SER A 327 5.35 25.96 -31.59
N GLY A 328 4.84 26.40 -30.43
CA GLY A 328 3.53 26.03 -29.90
C GLY A 328 3.44 26.20 -28.39
N SER A 329 2.29 25.87 -27.81
CA SER A 329 2.13 25.87 -26.35
C SER A 329 2.86 24.69 -25.72
N CYS A 330 3.78 24.97 -24.79
CA CYS A 330 4.50 23.96 -24.01
C CYS A 330 3.78 23.59 -22.69
N GLU A 331 2.43 23.64 -22.68
CA GLU A 331 1.61 23.39 -21.49
C GLU A 331 0.67 22.20 -21.70
N GLN A 332 0.67 21.25 -20.75
CA GLN A 332 -0.16 20.04 -20.79
C GLN A 332 -1.46 20.25 -20.00
N SER A 333 -2.56 20.52 -20.71
CA SER A 333 -3.87 20.81 -20.11
C SER A 333 -4.74 19.55 -19.99
N CYS A 334 -4.90 19.04 -18.77
CA CYS A 334 -5.67 17.84 -18.47
C CYS A 334 -7.18 18.12 -18.39
N THR A 335 -7.81 18.29 -19.55
CA THR A 335 -9.27 18.43 -19.62
C THR A 335 -9.97 17.10 -19.26
N ARG A 336 -10.75 17.10 -18.18
CA ARG A 336 -11.63 15.98 -17.84
C ARG A 336 -12.74 15.85 -18.89
N LYS A 337 -12.53 14.98 -19.89
CA LYS A 337 -13.63 14.39 -20.64
C LYS A 337 -14.54 13.66 -19.64
N ARG A 338 -15.76 14.16 -19.42
CA ARG A 338 -16.81 13.33 -18.83
C ARG A 338 -16.95 12.09 -19.70
N ARG A 339 -17.08 10.90 -19.09
CA ARG A 339 -17.65 9.75 -19.81
C ARG A 339 -19.09 10.14 -20.15
N ASP A 340 -19.40 10.26 -21.44
CA ASP A 340 -20.79 10.33 -21.87
C ASP A 340 -21.52 9.06 -21.41
N PRO A 341 -22.80 9.15 -21.00
CA PRO A 341 -23.57 7.96 -20.64
C PRO A 341 -23.63 7.00 -21.84
N PRO A 342 -23.60 5.68 -21.63
CA PRO A 342 -23.52 4.71 -22.71
C PRO A 342 -24.68 4.90 -23.70
N TYR A 343 -24.34 5.26 -24.94
CA TYR A 343 -25.32 5.60 -25.97
C TYR A 343 -26.12 4.35 -26.32
N GLN A 344 -27.38 4.30 -25.87
CA GLN A 344 -28.26 3.13 -26.03
C GLN A 344 -28.85 3.08 -27.46
N GLY A 345 -27.95 3.08 -28.45
CA GLY A 345 -28.25 2.99 -29.87
C GLY A 345 -28.86 1.64 -30.21
N ARG A 346 -30.01 1.66 -30.89
CA ARG A 346 -30.77 0.45 -31.22
C ARG A 346 -30.10 -0.33 -32.33
N LEU A 347 -30.17 -1.66 -32.22
CA LEU A 347 -29.89 -2.60 -33.30
C LEU A 347 -30.64 -2.23 -34.59
N TRP A 348 -29.89 -1.97 -35.65
CA TRP A 348 -30.29 -2.21 -37.03
C TRP A 348 -29.07 -2.79 -37.75
N GLY A 349 -29.18 -4.04 -38.20
CA GLY A 349 -28.11 -4.70 -38.95
C GLY A 349 -28.19 -4.38 -40.45
N ALA A 350 -27.05 -4.44 -41.11
CA ALA A 350 -26.95 -4.55 -42.56
C ALA A 350 -25.68 -5.35 -42.90
N ASP A 351 -25.85 -6.54 -43.46
CA ASP A 351 -24.74 -7.26 -44.09
C ASP A 351 -24.31 -6.52 -45.35
N CYS A 352 -23.00 -6.39 -45.54
CA CYS A 352 -22.38 -6.06 -46.82
C CYS A 352 -21.01 -6.74 -46.88
N GLY A 353 -20.93 -7.84 -47.63
CA GLY A 353 -19.66 -8.48 -47.96
C GLY A 353 -19.28 -8.24 -49.41
N PHE A 354 -17.98 -8.14 -49.66
CA PHE A 354 -17.29 -8.73 -50.80
C PHE A 354 -15.86 -9.09 -50.36
#